data_AF-A0A4U5JVK5-F1
#
_entry.id   AF-A0A4U5JVK5-F1
#
_cell.length_a   1.000
_cell.length_b   1.000
_cell.length_c   1.000
_cell.angle_alpha   90.00
_cell.angle_beta   90.00
_cell.angle_gamma   90.00
#
_symmetry.space_group_name_H-M   'P 1'
#
loop_
_entity.id
_entity.type
_entity.pdbx_description
1 polymer ?
#
loop_
_entity_poly.entity_id
_entity_poly.type
_entity_poly.pdbx_seq_one_letter_code
_entity_poly.pdbx_strand_id
1 'polypeptide(L)'
;MTHVPGKREARATRGGAWSAAIAAAFLLAACNGPRKETPPPAVVPPPVPAEFVVADNANDTWNTVGQILVRTPGVEYESRAQMMGLYTVRYRGQALLIRAQPVVLEKPGDVVRTRVFALLPDGKPDTGAPAHELLAMLEQRVPLEIEKYRVPVKLKPEKKAKPKAKKKPKKR
;
A
#
# COMPACT_ATOMS: atom_id res chain seq x y z
N MET A 1 -18.91 -5.97 -46.97
CA MET A 1 -20.33 -5.69 -47.30
C MET A 1 -21.16 -6.47 -46.28
N THR A 2 -21.91 -5.91 -45.34
CA THR A 2 -22.54 -4.59 -45.20
C THR A 2 -22.62 -4.22 -43.72
N HIS A 3 -22.30 -2.96 -43.43
CA HIS A 3 -22.42 -2.29 -42.15
C HIS A 3 -23.88 -1.87 -41.97
N VAL A 4 -24.50 -2.17 -40.82
CA VAL A 4 -25.83 -1.66 -40.46
C VAL A 4 -25.65 -0.41 -39.58
N PRO A 5 -26.14 0.78 -39.99
CA PRO A 5 -26.15 1.98 -39.15
C PRO A 5 -27.53 2.22 -38.53
N GLY A 6 -27.61 2.16 -37.20
CA GLY A 6 -28.78 2.56 -36.41
C GLY A 6 -28.83 4.07 -36.23
N LYS A 7 -29.93 4.67 -36.70
CA LYS A 7 -30.18 6.11 -36.83
C LYS A 7 -30.22 6.85 -35.49
N ARG A 8 -29.72 8.08 -35.55
CA ARG A 8 -29.90 9.17 -34.60
C ARG A 8 -31.37 9.59 -34.59
N GLU A 9 -32.00 9.60 -33.42
CA GLU A 9 -33.23 10.36 -33.20
C GLU A 9 -32.87 11.67 -32.48
N ALA A 10 -33.04 12.76 -33.21
CA ALA A 10 -33.17 14.09 -32.66
C ALA A 10 -34.65 14.35 -32.42
N ARG A 11 -35.03 14.78 -31.22
CA ARG A 11 -36.23 15.58 -31.04
C ARG A 11 -36.04 16.62 -29.94
N ALA A 12 -36.18 17.86 -30.38
CA ALA A 12 -36.11 19.06 -29.59
C ALA A 12 -37.46 19.38 -28.90
N THR A 13 -37.37 20.26 -27.89
CA THR A 13 -38.18 21.47 -27.67
C THR A 13 -38.87 21.60 -26.31
N ARG A 14 -38.87 22.87 -25.86
CA ARG A 14 -39.64 23.53 -24.80
C ARG A 14 -39.09 23.29 -23.38
N GLY A 15 -38.60 24.29 -22.66
CA GLY A 15 -39.01 25.69 -22.61
C GLY A 15 -39.67 25.91 -21.26
N GLY A 16 -38.99 26.60 -20.34
CA GLY A 16 -39.46 26.79 -18.97
C GLY A 16 -38.62 27.82 -18.22
N ALA A 17 -38.60 29.05 -18.74
CA ALA A 17 -38.23 30.23 -17.97
C ALA A 17 -39.51 30.78 -17.33
N TRP A 18 -39.61 30.71 -15.99
CA TRP A 18 -40.60 31.46 -15.22
C TRP A 18 -39.88 32.16 -14.06
N SER A 19 -39.62 33.43 -14.31
CA SER A 19 -39.65 34.62 -13.45
C SER A 19 -39.79 34.51 -11.92
N ALA A 20 -38.88 35.25 -11.28
CA ALA A 20 -39.13 36.35 -10.34
C ALA A 20 -39.78 36.11 -8.96
N ALA A 21 -38.92 36.22 -7.94
CA ALA A 21 -39.02 37.11 -6.77
C ALA A 21 -40.40 37.47 -6.18
N ILE A 22 -40.64 37.04 -4.94
CA ILE A 22 -41.39 37.81 -3.93
C ILE A 22 -40.61 37.76 -2.62
N ALA A 23 -40.15 38.93 -2.17
CA ALA A 23 -39.70 39.20 -0.82
C ALA A 23 -40.86 39.82 -0.04
N ALA A 24 -41.19 39.31 1.15
CA ALA A 24 -41.75 40.10 2.26
C ALA A 24 -41.86 39.26 3.55
N ALA A 25 -41.00 39.63 4.49
CA ALA A 25 -41.17 39.67 5.94
C ALA A 25 -42.38 38.96 6.59
N PHE A 26 -42.09 37.94 7.40
CA PHE A 26 -42.81 37.69 8.66
C PHE A 26 -41.82 37.73 9.82
N LEU A 27 -41.73 38.91 10.46
CA LEU A 27 -41.34 39.02 11.86
C LEU A 27 -42.51 38.51 12.69
N LEU A 28 -42.28 37.55 13.59
CA LEU A 28 -42.86 37.47 14.92
C LEU A 28 -42.32 36.27 15.70
N ALA A 29 -42.22 36.47 17.01
CA ALA A 29 -42.10 35.49 18.09
C ALA A 29 -40.69 34.98 18.44
N ALA A 30 -40.13 35.67 19.43
CA ALA A 30 -39.20 35.16 20.42
C ALA A 30 -39.61 33.78 20.97
N CYS A 31 -38.66 32.84 20.95
CA CYS A 31 -38.56 31.75 21.93
C CYS A 31 -37.07 31.59 22.27
N ASN A 32 -36.62 32.35 23.26
CA ASN A 32 -35.28 32.24 23.83
C ASN A 32 -35.24 31.01 24.76
N GLY A 33 -35.30 29.82 24.17
CA GLY A 33 -35.01 28.55 24.85
C GLY A 33 -33.50 28.28 24.82
N PRO A 34 -32.91 27.63 25.85
CA PRO A 34 -31.52 27.23 25.80
C PRO A 34 -31.31 26.34 24.57
N ARG A 35 -30.56 26.85 23.59
CA ARG A 35 -30.14 26.10 22.42
C ARG A 35 -29.31 24.93 22.94
N LYS A 36 -29.90 23.73 22.98
CA LYS A 36 -29.13 22.50 23.04
C LYS A 36 -28.21 22.56 21.81
N GLU A 37 -26.94 22.84 22.03
CA GLU A 37 -25.91 22.67 21.02
C GLU A 37 -26.01 21.21 20.57
N THR A 38 -26.54 21.01 19.36
CA THR A 38 -26.38 19.74 18.67
C THR A 38 -24.88 19.48 18.64
N PRO A 39 -24.39 18.37 19.23
CA PRO A 39 -22.98 18.05 19.16
C PRO A 39 -22.55 18.09 17.69
N PRO A 40 -21.39 18.69 17.36
CA PRO A 40 -20.89 18.62 15.99
C PRO A 40 -20.87 17.14 15.57
N PRO A 41 -21.29 16.83 14.33
CA PRO A 41 -21.28 15.46 13.85
C PRO A 41 -19.88 14.89 14.07
N ALA A 42 -19.80 13.79 14.83
CA ALA A 42 -18.55 13.12 15.09
C ALA A 42 -17.90 12.76 13.76
N VAL A 43 -16.74 13.36 13.47
CA VAL A 43 -15.95 13.06 12.28
C VAL A 43 -15.41 11.64 12.48
N VAL A 44 -16.03 10.66 11.83
CA VAL A 44 -15.50 9.29 11.80
C VAL A 44 -14.22 9.33 10.95
N PRO A 45 -13.04 8.98 11.50
CA PRO A 45 -11.81 8.98 10.73
C PRO A 45 -11.92 7.97 9.57
N PRO A 46 -11.29 8.25 8.42
CA PRO A 46 -11.31 7.32 7.30
C PRO A 46 -10.63 5.99 7.72
N PRO A 47 -11.07 4.86 7.14
CA PRO A 47 -10.47 3.56 7.43
C PRO A 47 -9.00 3.55 7.03
N VAL A 48 -8.15 3.08 7.95
CA VAL A 48 -6.69 3.06 7.77
C VAL A 48 -6.26 1.72 7.16
N PRO A 49 -5.48 1.72 6.07
CA PRO A 49 -4.90 0.50 5.51
C PRO A 49 -4.02 -0.25 6.51
N ALA A 50 -4.04 -1.58 6.47
CA ALA A 50 -3.11 -2.40 7.22
C ALA A 50 -1.72 -2.35 6.56
N GLU A 51 -0.77 -1.66 7.20
CA GLU A 51 0.61 -1.54 6.73
C GLU A 51 1.61 -1.24 7.85
N PHE A 52 2.87 -1.59 7.63
CA PHE A 52 4.01 -1.21 8.47
C PHE A 52 5.28 -1.03 7.64
N VAL A 53 6.34 -0.47 8.24
CA VAL A 53 7.63 -0.24 7.58
C VAL A 53 8.74 -0.91 8.37
N VAL A 54 9.58 -1.67 7.67
CA VAL A 54 10.78 -2.33 8.21
C VAL A 54 12.01 -1.58 7.74
N ALA A 55 12.97 -1.36 8.64
CA ALA A 55 14.26 -0.74 8.33
C ALA A 55 15.26 -1.75 7.71
N ASP A 56 14.81 -2.50 6.72
CA ASP A 56 15.59 -3.50 6.00
C ASP A 56 15.26 -3.53 4.50
N ASN A 57 16.07 -4.27 3.74
CA ASN A 57 15.87 -4.45 2.30
C ASN A 57 14.67 -5.37 1.99
N ALA A 58 14.11 -5.18 0.79
CA ALA A 58 12.87 -5.83 0.40
C ALA A 58 13.00 -7.35 0.25
N ASN A 59 14.17 -7.85 -0.15
CA ASN A 59 14.37 -9.29 -0.35
C ASN A 59 14.41 -10.04 0.99
N ASP A 60 15.17 -9.54 1.97
CA ASP A 60 15.25 -10.16 3.29
C ASP A 60 13.90 -10.06 4.02
N THR A 61 13.24 -8.91 3.90
CA THR A 61 11.88 -8.68 4.43
C THR A 61 10.89 -9.66 3.81
N TRP A 62 10.85 -9.77 2.48
CA TRP A 62 9.94 -10.66 1.77
C TRP A 62 10.17 -12.12 2.18
N ASN A 63 11.41 -12.60 2.14
CA ASN A 63 11.74 -13.97 2.54
C ASN A 63 11.33 -14.28 3.98
N THR A 64 11.56 -13.34 4.90
CA THR A 64 11.19 -13.49 6.31
C THR A 64 9.68 -13.52 6.50
N VAL A 65 8.94 -12.63 5.83
CA VAL A 65 7.47 -12.64 5.81
C VAL A 65 6.95 -14.01 5.35
N GLY A 66 7.47 -14.55 4.24
CA GLY A 66 7.06 -15.86 3.75
C GLY A 66 7.32 -16.99 4.75
N GLN A 67 8.47 -16.98 5.43
CA GLN A 67 8.78 -17.98 6.46
C GLN A 67 7.85 -17.89 7.66
N ILE A 68 7.51 -16.67 8.09
CA ILE A 68 6.55 -16.45 9.17
C ILE A 68 5.18 -16.95 8.76
N LEU A 69 4.67 -16.54 7.60
CA LEU A 69 3.33 -16.90 7.10
C LEU A 69 3.12 -18.42 7.04
N VAL A 70 4.09 -19.17 6.52
CA VAL A 70 4.00 -20.64 6.43
C VAL A 70 3.97 -21.33 7.81
N ARG A 71 4.53 -20.68 8.84
CA ARG A 71 4.61 -21.22 10.21
C ARG A 71 3.51 -20.68 11.13
N THR A 72 2.71 -19.71 10.68
CA THR A 72 1.69 -19.07 11.49
C THR A 72 0.40 -19.91 11.49
N PRO A 73 -0.08 -20.36 12.66
CA PRO A 73 -1.36 -21.06 12.76
C PRO A 73 -2.52 -20.22 12.23
N GLY A 74 -3.42 -20.84 11.47
CA GLY A 74 -4.59 -20.17 10.89
C GLY A 74 -4.32 -19.37 9.61
N VAL A 75 -3.06 -19.32 9.15
CA VAL A 75 -2.72 -18.83 7.81
C VAL A 75 -2.72 -20.01 6.84
N GLU A 76 -3.56 -19.93 5.82
CA GLU A 76 -3.53 -20.83 4.67
C GLU A 76 -2.67 -20.18 3.58
N TYR A 77 -1.48 -20.73 3.36
CA TYR A 77 -0.58 -20.23 2.33
C TYR A 77 -0.99 -20.80 0.96
N GLU A 78 -1.32 -19.94 0.00
CA GLU A 78 -1.75 -20.37 -1.33
C GLU A 78 -0.62 -20.29 -2.37
N SER A 79 0.01 -19.12 -2.53
CA SER A 79 1.05 -18.92 -3.55
C SER A 79 1.95 -17.71 -3.29
N ARG A 80 2.97 -17.53 -4.14
CA ARG A 80 3.88 -16.38 -4.13
C ARG A 80 4.18 -15.88 -5.55
N ALA A 81 4.35 -14.56 -5.67
CA ALA A 81 4.85 -13.92 -6.88
C ALA A 81 6.06 -13.04 -6.54
N GLN A 82 7.26 -13.63 -6.63
CA GLN A 82 8.51 -12.98 -6.20
C GLN A 82 8.80 -11.68 -6.95
N MET A 83 8.54 -11.63 -8.26
CA MET A 83 8.76 -10.41 -9.06
C MET A 83 7.88 -9.23 -8.63
N MET A 84 6.77 -9.49 -7.93
CA MET A 84 5.90 -8.45 -7.38
C MET A 84 6.04 -8.26 -5.86
N GLY A 85 6.87 -9.08 -5.20
CA GLY A 85 6.99 -9.11 -3.75
C GLY A 85 5.70 -9.54 -3.04
N LEU A 86 4.91 -10.44 -3.65
CA LEU A 86 3.56 -10.77 -3.20
C LEU A 86 3.46 -12.19 -2.62
N TYR A 87 2.62 -12.35 -1.60
CA TYR A 87 2.11 -13.61 -1.11
C TYR A 87 0.58 -13.61 -1.16
N THR A 88 0.01 -14.72 -1.62
CA THR A 88 -1.44 -14.96 -1.55
C THR A 88 -1.71 -15.91 -0.41
N VAL A 89 -2.52 -15.47 0.55
CA VAL A 89 -2.87 -16.26 1.74
C VAL A 89 -4.35 -16.12 2.08
N ARG A 90 -4.90 -17.07 2.82
CA ARG A 90 -6.15 -16.86 3.57
C ARG A 90 -5.87 -16.80 5.04
N TYR A 91 -6.46 -15.84 5.73
CA TYR A 91 -6.37 -15.71 7.18
C TYR A 91 -7.76 -15.40 7.73
N ARG A 92 -8.19 -16.14 8.76
CA ARG A 92 -9.55 -16.02 9.33
C ARG A 92 -10.66 -16.09 8.26
N GLY A 93 -10.46 -16.89 7.21
CA GLY A 93 -11.41 -17.06 6.10
C GLY A 93 -11.36 -15.98 5.01
N GLN A 94 -10.64 -14.88 5.22
CA GLN A 94 -10.46 -13.78 4.26
C GLN A 94 -9.23 -14.01 3.38
N ALA A 95 -9.38 -13.86 2.07
CA ALA A 95 -8.26 -13.91 1.12
C ALA A 95 -7.51 -12.57 1.13
N LEU A 96 -6.19 -12.63 1.31
CA LEU A 96 -5.29 -11.50 1.46
C LEU A 96 -4.11 -11.62 0.50
N LEU A 97 -3.69 -10.48 -0.04
CA LEU A 97 -2.45 -10.34 -0.78
C LEU A 97 -1.46 -9.51 0.05
N ILE A 98 -0.42 -10.15 0.57
CA ILE A 98 0.61 -9.48 1.38
C ILE A 98 1.76 -9.05 0.48
N ARG A 99 2.06 -7.76 0.44
CA ARG A 99 3.10 -7.19 -0.43
C ARG A 99 4.23 -6.56 0.38
N ALA A 100 5.47 -6.90 0.01
CA ALA A 100 6.68 -6.22 0.49
C ALA A 100 7.25 -5.36 -0.66
N GLN A 101 7.26 -4.04 -0.47
CA GLN A 101 7.70 -3.07 -1.47
C GLN A 101 8.85 -2.21 -0.93
N PRO A 102 9.96 -2.04 -1.67
CA PRO A 102 11.02 -1.14 -1.26
C PRO A 102 10.52 0.30 -1.23
N VAL A 103 10.89 1.04 -0.19
CA VAL A 103 10.67 2.49 -0.10
C VAL A 103 11.80 3.19 -0.86
N VAL A 104 11.45 4.17 -1.69
CA VAL A 104 12.43 4.95 -2.44
C VAL A 104 13.25 5.79 -1.45
N LEU A 105 14.57 5.69 -1.55
CA LEU A 105 15.49 6.51 -0.78
C LEU A 105 15.57 7.89 -1.41
N GLU A 106 15.38 8.93 -0.61
CA GLU A 106 15.45 10.31 -1.10
C GLU A 106 16.89 10.80 -1.16
N LYS A 107 17.74 10.33 -0.23
CA LYS A 107 19.12 10.77 -0.10
C LYS A 107 20.10 9.59 -0.10
N PRO A 108 21.29 9.76 -0.73
CA PRO A 108 22.38 8.80 -0.57
C PRO A 108 22.75 8.65 0.92
N GLY A 109 22.78 7.41 1.40
CA GLY A 109 23.06 7.10 2.80
C GLY A 109 21.82 6.91 3.68
N ASP A 110 20.61 7.13 3.15
CA ASP A 110 19.38 6.74 3.84
C ASP A 110 19.34 5.24 4.07
N VAL A 111 18.81 4.86 5.23
CA VAL A 111 18.59 3.45 5.59
C VAL A 111 17.59 2.85 4.62
N VAL A 112 17.93 1.71 4.01
CA VAL A 112 17.01 0.94 3.17
C VAL A 112 15.77 0.58 3.98
N ARG A 113 14.58 0.85 3.46
CA ARG A 113 13.32 0.49 4.10
C ARG A 113 12.42 -0.28 3.16
N THR A 114 11.58 -1.12 3.74
CA THR A 114 10.57 -1.90 3.03
C THR A 114 9.22 -1.66 3.68
N ARG A 115 8.23 -1.26 2.88
CA ARG A 115 6.83 -1.17 3.29
C ARG A 115 6.19 -2.54 3.10
N VAL A 116 5.52 -3.04 4.13
CA VAL A 116 4.72 -4.25 4.06
C VAL A 116 3.26 -3.88 4.26
N PHE A 117 2.39 -4.30 3.35
CA PHE A 117 0.97 -3.93 3.39
C PHE A 117 0.09 -5.06 2.85
N ALA A 118 -1.17 -5.07 3.29
CA ALA A 118 -2.18 -6.03 2.85
C ALA A 118 -3.09 -5.41 1.79
N LEU A 119 -3.40 -6.20 0.76
CA LEU A 119 -4.35 -5.87 -0.29
C LEU A 119 -5.45 -6.93 -0.34
N LEU A 120 -6.63 -6.50 -0.77
CA LEU A 120 -7.70 -7.38 -1.20
C LEU A 120 -7.34 -8.07 -2.53
N PRO A 121 -8.03 -9.15 -2.91
CA PRO A 121 -7.81 -9.82 -4.20
C PRO A 121 -8.01 -8.92 -5.43
N ASP A 122 -8.77 -7.84 -5.30
CA ASP A 122 -8.95 -6.81 -6.34
C ASP A 122 -7.80 -5.79 -6.40
N GLY A 123 -6.78 -5.95 -5.54
CA GLY A 123 -5.60 -5.11 -5.47
C GLY A 123 -5.75 -3.83 -4.63
N LYS A 124 -6.92 -3.58 -4.01
CA LYS A 124 -7.11 -2.40 -3.16
C LYS A 124 -6.52 -2.60 -1.76
N PRO A 125 -6.09 -1.53 -1.07
CA PRO A 125 -5.63 -1.62 0.31
C PRO A 125 -6.70 -2.25 1.20
N ASP A 126 -6.29 -3.23 1.99
CA ASP A 126 -7.18 -3.88 2.96
C ASP A 126 -7.21 -3.06 4.26
N THR A 127 -8.41 -2.87 4.79
CA THR A 127 -8.68 -2.13 6.04
C THR A 127 -9.41 -3.01 7.08
N GLY A 128 -9.63 -4.29 6.75
CA GLY A 128 -10.36 -5.24 7.59
C GLY A 128 -9.54 -5.78 8.76
N ALA A 129 -10.24 -6.26 9.79
CA ALA A 129 -9.62 -6.79 11.01
C ALA A 129 -8.62 -7.94 10.76
N PRO A 130 -8.88 -8.93 9.87
CA PRO A 130 -7.92 -10.00 9.62
C PRO A 130 -6.58 -9.51 9.07
N ALA A 131 -6.61 -8.49 8.19
CA ALA A 131 -5.41 -7.89 7.63
C ALA A 131 -4.59 -7.16 8.70
N HIS A 132 -5.26 -6.37 9.55
CA HIS A 132 -4.62 -5.68 10.68
C HIS A 132 -4.02 -6.66 11.71
N GLU A 133 -4.75 -7.72 12.07
CA GLU A 133 -4.25 -8.74 13.01
C GLU A 133 -3.00 -9.45 12.45
N LEU A 134 -3.05 -9.85 11.17
CA LEU A 134 -1.92 -10.52 10.53
C LEU A 134 -0.71 -9.58 10.39
N LEU A 135 -0.92 -8.33 9.99
CA LEU A 135 0.19 -7.38 9.84
C LEU A 135 0.78 -6.95 11.17
N ALA A 136 0.00 -6.79 12.22
CA ALA A 136 0.52 -6.51 13.56
C ALA A 136 1.45 -7.64 14.04
N MET A 137 1.09 -8.90 13.77
CA MET A 137 1.95 -10.05 14.08
C MET A 137 3.24 -10.03 13.26
N LEU A 138 3.15 -9.71 11.96
CA LEU A 138 4.32 -9.61 11.09
C LEU A 138 5.23 -8.45 11.49
N GLU A 139 4.68 -7.29 11.82
CA GLU A 139 5.44 -6.12 12.28
C GLU A 139 6.31 -6.44 13.49
N GLN A 140 5.78 -7.21 14.44
CA GLN A 140 6.52 -7.63 15.63
C GLN A 140 7.63 -8.66 15.32
N ARG A 141 7.36 -9.61 14.42
CA ARG A 141 8.24 -10.77 14.20
C ARG A 141 9.29 -10.56 13.13
N VAL A 142 8.96 -9.84 12.07
CA VAL A 142 9.84 -9.68 10.89
C VAL A 142 11.18 -9.06 11.27
N PRO A 143 11.25 -7.93 12.02
CA PRO A 143 12.54 -7.34 12.37
C PRO A 143 13.41 -8.29 13.21
N LEU A 144 12.79 -9.01 14.16
CA LEU A 144 13.48 -9.94 15.04
C LEU A 144 14.04 -11.16 14.28
N GLU A 145 13.26 -11.70 13.34
CA GLU A 145 13.69 -12.85 12.53
C GLU A 145 14.77 -12.44 11.52
N ILE A 146 14.70 -11.26 10.91
CA ILE A 146 15.77 -10.75 10.03
C ILE A 146 17.10 -10.66 10.81
N GLU A 147 17.08 -10.08 12.01
CA GLU A 147 18.28 -9.93 12.82
C GLU A 147 18.89 -11.28 13.19
N LYS A 148 18.05 -12.26 13.54
CA LYS A 148 18.49 -13.62 13.88
C LYS A 148 19.21 -14.34 12.75
N TYR A 149 18.77 -14.14 11.50
CA TYR A 149 19.31 -14.86 10.34
C TYR A 149 20.34 -14.07 9.53
N ARG A 150 20.64 -12.82 9.93
CA ARG A 150 21.67 -12.00 9.28
C ARG A 150 23.04 -12.61 9.51
N VAL A 151 23.56 -13.31 8.50
CA VAL A 151 24.96 -13.76 8.48
C VAL A 151 25.83 -12.57 8.11
N PRO A 152 26.79 -12.15 8.95
CA PRO A 152 27.73 -11.10 8.57
C PRO A 152 28.59 -11.61 7.41
N VAL A 153 28.42 -11.01 6.23
CA VAL A 153 29.27 -11.30 5.08
C VAL A 153 30.66 -10.74 5.37
N LYS A 154 31.58 -11.61 5.81
CA LYS A 154 33.01 -11.28 5.91
C LYS A 154 33.57 -11.20 4.49
N LEU A 155 33.49 -10.01 3.89
CA LEU A 155 34.19 -9.73 2.64
C LEU A 155 35.69 -9.85 2.90
N LYS A 156 36.33 -10.88 2.34
CA LYS A 156 37.79 -10.98 2.36
C LYS A 156 38.34 -9.75 1.63
N PRO A 157 39.31 -9.01 2.20
CA PRO A 157 39.86 -7.84 1.54
C PRO A 157 40.40 -8.25 0.17
N GLU A 158 39.93 -7.56 -0.86
CA GLU A 158 40.34 -7.76 -2.24
C GLU A 158 41.87 -7.63 -2.30
N LYS A 159 42.57 -8.70 -2.69
CA LYS A 159 44.01 -8.65 -2.92
C LYS A 159 44.24 -7.67 -4.06
N LYS A 160 44.67 -6.43 -3.73
CA LYS A 160 45.08 -5.40 -4.69
C LYS A 160 45.91 -6.04 -5.79
N ALA A 161 45.36 -6.11 -7.01
CA ALA A 161 46.05 -6.64 -8.16
C ALA A 161 47.30 -5.79 -8.40
N LYS A 162 48.48 -6.41 -8.28
CA LYS A 162 49.76 -5.75 -8.58
C LYS A 162 49.71 -5.20 -10.02
N PRO A 163 50.11 -3.94 -10.26
CA PRO A 163 50.08 -3.36 -11.60
C PRO A 163 50.99 -4.17 -12.53
N LYS A 164 50.41 -4.71 -13.61
CA LYS A 164 51.17 -5.40 -14.66
C LYS A 164 52.14 -4.41 -15.29
N ALA A 165 53.45 -4.67 -15.14
CA ALA A 165 54.51 -3.91 -15.76
C ALA A 165 54.31 -3.86 -17.28
N LYS A 166 54.22 -2.65 -17.84
CA LYS A 166 54.13 -2.38 -19.28
C LYS A 166 55.37 -2.96 -19.98
N LYS A 167 55.18 -3.98 -20.83
CA LYS A 167 56.21 -4.46 -21.76
C LYS A 167 56.48 -3.35 -22.79
N LYS A 168 57.72 -2.83 -22.83
CA LYS A 168 58.18 -1.87 -23.84
C LYS A 168 58.12 -2.50 -25.24
N PRO A 169 57.70 -1.77 -26.29
CA PRO A 169 57.71 -2.28 -27.65
C PRO A 169 59.15 -2.39 -28.16
N LYS A 170 59.50 -3.56 -28.73
CA LYS A 170 60.79 -3.84 -29.34
C LYS A 170 60.76 -3.28 -30.77
N LYS A 171 61.49 -2.20 -31.02
CA LYS A 171 61.72 -1.64 -32.37
C LYS A 171 62.41 -2.70 -33.24
N ARG A 172 61.87 -2.95 -34.42
CA ARG A 172 62.56 -3.55 -35.55
C ARG A 172 62.08 -2.87 -36.82
#